data_AF-A0A7G5E435-F1
#
_entry.id   AF-A0A7G5E435-F1
#
_cell.length_a   1.000
_cell.length_b   1.000
_cell.length_c   1.000
_cell.angle_alpha   90.00
_cell.angle_beta   90.00
_cell.angle_gamma   90.00
#
_symmetry.space_group_name_H-M   'P 1'
#
loop_
_entity.id
_entity.type
_entity.pdbx_description
1 polymer ?
#
loop_
_entity_poly.entity_id
_entity_poly.type
_entity_poly.pdbx_seq_one_letter_code
_entity_poly.pdbx_strand_id
1 'polypeptide(L)'
;MLKKLPLYAKPNHVFLFEDNGVKKIGAIWFVAKLDGFTQDELSMITDILYRYLELNYSDSFEVATNFCIAFDVTTINILSYAQLGNKRIKSPLIELVNEINQYI
;
A
#
# COMPACT_ATOMS: atom_id res chain seq x y z
N MET A 1 -0.06 -15.14 3.30
CA MET A 1 -0.51 -14.63 4.62
C MET A 1 0.69 -14.14 5.38
N LEU A 2 0.64 -12.91 5.90
CA LEU A 2 1.63 -12.37 6.82
C LEU A 2 1.42 -13.06 8.18
N LYS A 3 2.42 -13.77 8.69
CA LYS A 3 2.32 -14.43 10.00
C LYS A 3 3.00 -13.56 11.06
N LYS A 4 2.36 -13.44 12.23
CA LYS A 4 2.94 -13.04 13.53
C LYS A 4 3.51 -11.62 13.73
N LEU A 5 3.81 -10.84 12.68
CA LEU A 5 4.26 -9.45 12.85
C LEU A 5 3.11 -8.45 12.64
N PRO A 6 2.75 -7.62 13.64
CA PRO A 6 1.78 -6.56 13.44
C PRO A 6 2.37 -5.49 12.51
N LEU A 7 1.74 -5.28 11.36
CA LEU A 7 2.07 -4.19 10.43
C LEU A 7 1.08 -3.04 10.66
N TYR A 8 1.62 -1.82 10.74
CA TYR A 8 0.83 -0.62 10.95
C TYR A 8 0.80 0.22 9.66
N ALA A 9 -0.40 0.53 9.20
CA ALA A 9 -0.65 1.47 8.13
C ALA A 9 -1.29 2.74 8.69
N LYS A 10 -0.81 3.92 8.29
CA LYS A 10 -1.39 5.20 8.70
C LYS A 10 -1.52 6.14 7.49
N PRO A 11 -2.40 5.82 6.53
CA PRO A 11 -2.65 6.72 5.41
C PRO A 11 -3.13 8.09 5.89
N ASN A 12 -2.73 9.14 5.17
CA ASN A 12 -3.16 10.50 5.45
C ASN A 12 -4.60 10.73 5.00
N HIS A 13 -4.97 10.15 3.87
CA HIS A 13 -6.31 10.25 3.31
C HIS A 13 -6.83 8.88 2.94
N VAL A 14 -8.02 8.56 3.43
CA VAL A 14 -8.86 7.46 2.97
C VAL A 14 -10.15 8.09 2.50
N PHE A 15 -10.59 7.77 1.29
CA PHE A 15 -11.72 8.44 0.67
C PHE A 15 -12.59 7.46 -0.13
N LEU A 16 -13.86 7.81 -0.22
CA LEU A 16 -14.87 7.01 -0.90
C LEU A 16 -15.39 7.78 -2.11
N PHE A 17 -15.71 7.03 -3.16
CA PHE A 17 -16.32 7.58 -4.36
C PHE A 17 -17.16 6.51 -5.04
N GLU A 18 -17.98 6.91 -6.00
CA GLU A 18 -18.75 5.99 -6.83
C GLU A 18 -18.30 6.12 -8.28
N ASP A 19 -18.13 4.98 -8.94
CA ASP A 19 -17.76 4.91 -10.35
C ASP A 19 -18.58 3.80 -11.01
N ASN A 20 -19.40 4.17 -11.99
CA ASN A 20 -20.35 3.27 -12.67
C ASN A 20 -21.26 2.49 -11.70
N GLY A 21 -21.76 3.14 -10.64
CA GLY A 21 -22.63 2.52 -9.64
C GLY A 21 -21.90 1.63 -8.62
N VAL A 22 -20.57 1.50 -8.73
CA VAL A 22 -19.75 0.74 -7.79
C VAL A 22 -19.17 1.70 -6.74
N LYS A 23 -19.45 1.43 -5.47
CA LYS A 23 -18.83 2.16 -4.36
C LYS A 23 -17.39 1.69 -4.20
N LYS A 24 -16.46 2.63 -4.35
CA LYS A 24 -15.03 2.40 -4.34
C LYS A 24 -14.37 3.11 -3.17
N ILE A 25 -13.23 2.55 -2.74
CA ILE A 25 -12.37 3.16 -1.74
C ILE A 25 -10.95 3.32 -2.26
N GLY A 26 -10.37 4.48 -1.98
CA GLY A 26 -8.97 4.81 -2.26
C GLY A 26 -8.29 5.36 -1.02
N ALA A 27 -6.96 5.40 -1.06
CA ALA A 27 -6.16 6.06 -0.05
C ALA A 27 -4.86 6.62 -0.63
N ILE A 28 -4.42 7.74 -0.04
CA ILE A 28 -3.11 8.33 -0.31
C ILE A 28 -2.33 8.34 0.99
N TRP A 29 -1.11 7.79 0.94
CA TRP A 29 -0.14 7.86 2.01
C TRP A 29 1.04 8.71 1.57
N PHE A 30 1.12 9.91 2.12
CA PHE A 30 2.28 10.78 1.99
C PHE A 30 3.36 10.30 2.95
N VAL A 31 4.52 9.92 2.41
CA VAL A 31 5.66 9.42 3.17
C VAL A 31 6.88 10.28 2.89
N ALA A 32 7.74 10.43 3.89
CA ALA A 32 8.97 11.22 3.79
C ALA A 32 10.11 10.50 4.50
N LYS A 33 11.27 10.47 3.87
CA LYS A 33 12.54 9.97 4.42
C LYS A 33 13.68 10.83 3.85
N LEU A 34 14.79 10.94 4.59
CA LEU A 34 16.02 11.53 4.07
C LEU A 34 16.45 10.78 2.81
N ASP A 35 16.79 11.51 1.75
CA ASP A 35 17.14 10.99 0.42
C ASP A 35 16.03 10.19 -0.30
N GLY A 36 14.81 10.20 0.25
CA GLY A 36 13.65 9.51 -0.29
C GLY A 36 13.62 8.01 -0.03
N PHE A 37 12.53 7.40 -0.49
CA PHE A 37 12.35 5.96 -0.48
C PHE A 37 12.85 5.33 -1.78
N THR A 38 13.47 4.16 -1.67
CA THR A 38 13.74 3.34 -2.85
C THR A 38 12.42 2.83 -3.45
N GLN A 39 12.46 2.37 -4.70
CA GLN A 39 11.30 1.76 -5.34
C GLN A 39 10.78 0.55 -4.55
N ASP A 40 11.68 -0.27 -4.00
CA ASP A 40 11.31 -1.43 -3.19
C ASP A 40 10.62 -1.00 -1.89
N GLU A 41 11.16 0.01 -1.18
CA GLU A 41 10.53 0.54 0.02
C GLU A 41 9.14 1.14 -0.28
N LEU A 42 9.03 1.95 -1.33
CA LEU A 42 7.76 2.56 -1.73
C LEU A 42 6.74 1.49 -2.18
N SER A 43 7.20 0.40 -2.81
CA SER A 43 6.36 -0.75 -3.15
C SER A 43 5.82 -1.48 -1.92
N MET A 44 6.63 -1.63 -0.86
CA MET A 44 6.17 -2.20 0.41
C MET A 44 5.13 -1.31 1.08
N ILE A 45 5.35 0.00 1.11
CA ILE A 45 4.38 0.97 1.66
C ILE A 45 3.05 0.88 0.91
N THR A 46 3.12 0.80 -0.43
CA THR A 46 1.94 0.66 -1.30
C THR A 46 1.21 -0.67 -1.07
N ASP A 47 1.94 -1.78 -0.89
CA ASP A 47 1.37 -3.10 -0.57
C ASP A 47 0.71 -3.12 0.82
N ILE A 48 1.35 -2.52 1.83
CA ILE A 48 0.77 -2.33 3.17
C ILE A 48 -0.52 -1.51 3.08
N LEU A 49 -0.53 -0.44 2.28
CA LEU A 49 -1.70 0.43 2.11
C LEU A 49 -2.88 -0.32 1.48
N TYR A 50 -2.64 -1.12 0.44
CA TYR A 50 -3.68 -1.96 -0.17
C TYR A 50 -4.23 -2.97 0.84
N ARG A 51 -3.36 -3.67 1.57
CA ARG A 51 -3.77 -4.63 2.61
C ARG A 51 -4.59 -3.97 3.71
N TYR A 52 -4.25 -2.74 4.08
CA TYR A 52 -5.03 -1.95 5.04
C TYR A 52 -6.45 -1.68 4.50
N LEU A 53 -6.57 -1.25 3.24
CA LEU A 53 -7.89 -1.01 2.64
C LEU A 53 -8.72 -2.30 2.53
N GLU A 54 -8.12 -3.37 2.03
CA GLU A 54 -8.77 -4.68 1.92
C GLU A 54 -9.26 -5.17 3.28
N LEU A 55 -8.41 -5.14 4.30
CA LEU A 55 -8.75 -5.65 5.63
C LEU A 55 -9.88 -4.87 6.31
N ASN A 56 -9.99 -3.56 6.07
CA ASN A 56 -10.90 -2.70 6.81
C ASN A 56 -12.18 -2.32 6.03
N TYR A 57 -12.20 -2.47 4.70
CA TYR A 57 -13.26 -1.89 3.87
C TYR A 57 -13.77 -2.78 2.73
N SER A 58 -13.09 -3.90 2.41
CA SER A 58 -13.49 -4.76 1.27
C SER A 58 -14.89 -5.38 1.39
N ASP A 59 -15.43 -5.50 2.61
CA ASP A 59 -16.80 -6.00 2.84
C ASP A 59 -17.88 -5.08 2.23
N SER A 60 -17.58 -3.80 2.02
CA SER A 60 -18.55 -2.78 1.59
C SER A 60 -18.11 -1.98 0.35
N PHE A 61 -16.82 -2.01 0.00
CA PHE A 61 -16.25 -1.18 -1.05
C PHE A 61 -15.25 -1.96 -1.90
N GLU A 62 -15.26 -1.73 -3.21
CA GLU A 62 -14.19 -2.21 -4.08
C GLU A 62 -12.95 -1.33 -3.89
N VAL A 63 -11.79 -1.94 -3.61
CA VAL A 63 -10.53 -1.19 -3.49
C VAL A 63 -10.08 -0.72 -4.87
N ALA A 64 -10.07 0.59 -5.07
CA ALA A 64 -9.63 1.19 -6.31
C ALA A 64 -8.10 1.26 -6.35
N THR A 65 -7.47 0.22 -6.90
CA THR A 65 -6.01 0.04 -6.89
C THR A 65 -5.21 1.17 -7.55
N ASN A 66 -5.79 1.89 -8.52
CA ASN A 66 -5.22 3.11 -9.11
C ASN A 66 -5.14 4.28 -8.12
N PHE A 67 -6.00 4.27 -7.10
CA PHE A 67 -6.12 5.27 -6.05
C PHE A 67 -5.61 4.76 -4.69
N CYS A 68 -4.85 3.66 -4.68
CA CYS A 68 -4.12 3.18 -3.51
C CYS A 68 -2.66 3.60 -3.68
N ILE A 69 -2.32 4.80 -3.24
CA ILE A 69 -1.10 5.51 -3.65
C ILE A 69 -0.18 5.76 -2.45
N ALA A 70 1.09 5.38 -2.58
CA ALA A 70 2.17 5.94 -1.79
C ALA A 70 2.82 7.09 -2.57
N PHE A 71 2.97 8.24 -1.91
CA PHE A 71 3.60 9.43 -2.46
C PHE A 71 4.80 9.80 -1.60
N ASP A 72 6.00 9.67 -2.13
CA ASP A 72 7.21 10.17 -1.49
C ASP A 72 7.30 11.69 -1.71
N VAL A 73 7.05 12.46 -0.65
CA VAL A 73 7.08 13.93 -0.73
C VAL A 73 8.48 14.51 -0.82
N THR A 74 9.52 13.72 -0.50
CA THR A 74 10.91 14.15 -0.63
C THR A 74 11.35 14.12 -2.09
N THR A 75 10.98 13.07 -2.84
CA THR A 75 11.47 12.83 -4.21
C THR A 75 10.41 12.97 -5.30
N ILE A 76 9.17 13.34 -4.93
CA ILE A 76 7.98 13.40 -5.80
C ILE A 76 7.66 12.08 -6.53
N ASN A 77 8.19 10.97 -6.04
CA ASN A 77 7.89 9.64 -6.57
C ASN A 77 6.51 9.17 -6.11
N ILE A 78 5.72 8.66 -7.06
CA ILE A 78 4.35 8.23 -6.84
C ILE A 78 4.22 6.78 -7.31
N LEU A 79 3.66 5.94 -6.45
CA LEU A 79 3.40 4.54 -6.78
C LEU A 79 1.99 4.16 -6.33
N SER A 80 1.16 3.73 -7.28
CA SER A 80 -0.14 3.13 -7.01
C SER A 80 -0.04 1.60 -6.95
N TYR A 81 -0.95 0.97 -6.22
CA TYR A 81 -1.01 -0.48 -6.15
C TYR A 81 -1.26 -1.11 -7.53
N ALA A 82 -2.00 -0.43 -8.41
CA ALA A 82 -2.19 -0.89 -9.78
C ALA A 82 -0.87 -1.03 -10.57
N GLN A 83 0.15 -0.22 -10.26
CA GLN A 83 1.49 -0.35 -10.86
C GLN A 83 2.26 -1.57 -10.35
N LEU A 84 1.85 -2.16 -9.21
CA LEU A 84 2.33 -3.46 -8.74
C LEU A 84 1.64 -4.63 -9.48
N GLY A 85 0.45 -4.38 -10.03
CA GLY A 85 -0.32 -5.32 -10.86
C GLY A 85 0.37 -5.60 -12.21
N ASN A 86 0.40 -6.88 -12.60
CA ASN A 86 1.18 -7.53 -13.68
C ASN A 86 2.50 -8.23 -13.28
N LYS A 87 2.81 -8.41 -11.98
CA LYS A 87 4.08 -9.04 -11.52
C LYS A 87 5.36 -8.32 -12.01
N ARG A 88 5.25 -7.05 -12.45
CA ARG A 88 6.40 -6.25 -12.90
C ARG A 88 7.20 -5.66 -11.74
N ILE A 89 6.56 -5.44 -10.60
CA ILE A 89 7.19 -4.98 -9.35
C ILE A 89 6.71 -5.91 -8.24
N LYS A 90 7.61 -6.73 -7.70
CA LYS A 90 7.33 -7.63 -6.58
C LYS A 90 7.63 -6.86 -5.30
N SER A 91 6.62 -6.55 -4.50
CA SER A 91 6.82 -6.00 -3.16
C SER A 91 7.63 -7.01 -2.31
N PRO A 92 8.78 -6.61 -1.74
CA PRO A 92 9.57 -7.48 -0.87
C PRO A 92 8.95 -7.67 0.52
N LEU A 93 7.75 -7.10 0.78
CA LEU A 93 7.11 -7.10 2.10
C LEU A 93 6.99 -8.49 2.71
N ILE A 94 6.54 -9.49 1.93
CA ILE A 94 6.37 -10.85 2.45
C ILE A 94 7.72 -11.48 2.78
N GLU A 95 8.74 -11.26 1.95
CA GLU A 95 10.09 -11.80 2.18
C GLU A 95 10.71 -11.16 3.43
N LEU A 96 10.63 -9.84 3.55
CA LEU A 96 11.08 -9.09 4.72
C LEU A 96 10.38 -9.54 6.01
N VAL A 97 9.06 -9.72 5.98
CA VAL A 97 8.31 -10.17 7.16
C VAL A 97 8.68 -11.62 7.53
N ASN A 98 8.92 -12.49 6.54
CA ASN A 98 9.38 -13.84 6.81
C ASN A 98 10.79 -13.86 7.41
N GLU A 99 11.69 -12.99 6.93
CA GLU A 99 13.04 -12.82 7.47
C GLU A 99 12.98 -12.34 8.93
N ILE A 100 12.23 -11.27 9.23
CA ILE A 100 12.07 -10.76 10.60
C ILE A 100 11.55 -11.85 11.54
N ASN A 101 10.58 -12.66 11.09
CA ASN A 101 10.02 -13.77 11.86
C ASN A 101 11.03 -14.89 12.19
N GLN A 102 12.19 -14.96 11.53
CA GLN A 102 13.24 -15.92 11.88
C GLN A 102 14.04 -15.48 13.12
N TYR A 103 13.95 -14.20 13.50
CA TYR A 103 14.73 -13.61 14.58
C TYR A 103 13.93 -13.33 15.86
N ILE A 104 12.61 -13.60 15.87
CA ILE A 104 11.70 -13.35 17.00
C ILE A 104 11.02 -14.62 17.51
#